data_AF-A0A4Q0ZDF9-F1
#
_entry.id   AF-A0A4Q0ZDF9-F1
#
_cell.length_a   1.000
_cell.length_b   1.000
_cell.length_c   1.000
_cell.angle_alpha   90.00
_cell.angle_beta   90.00
_cell.angle_gamma   90.00
#
_symmetry.space_group_name_H-M   'P 1'
#
loop_
_entity.id
_entity.type
_entity.pdbx_description
1 polymer ?
#
loop_
_entity_poly.entity_id
_entity_poly.type
_entity_poly.pdbx_seq_one_letter_code
_entity_poly.pdbx_strand_id
1 'polypeptide(L)'
;MKNGFSLLELIFAIVILGIIASFAVPKYLETKDSALASTIKRDVNTAINSIQSYYLLNQKIDKLSDSMNLNDVNWTIEDLKMSDKNSCLSLEVKTTDGIKTIELAVDTTKDTTICKKIRDAGLVTKSYELY
;
A
#
# COMPACT_ATOMS: atom_id res chain seq x y z
N MET A 1 10.34 -50.92 -19.06
CA MET A 1 9.32 -50.17 -19.83
C MET A 1 8.83 -49.05 -18.93
N LYS A 2 8.96 -47.78 -19.33
CA LYS A 2 8.43 -46.67 -18.53
C LYS A 2 6.92 -46.59 -18.78
N ASN A 3 6.13 -46.84 -17.75
CA ASN A 3 4.68 -46.63 -17.83
C ASN A 3 4.44 -45.13 -17.97
N GLY A 4 3.94 -44.72 -19.13
CA GLY A 4 3.50 -43.35 -19.37
C GLY A 4 2.18 -43.08 -18.66
N PHE A 5 1.95 -41.83 -18.29
CA PHE A 5 0.66 -41.36 -17.77
C PHE A 5 -0.44 -41.59 -18.81
N SER A 6 -1.61 -42.08 -18.39
CA SER A 6 -2.76 -42.21 -19.28
C SER A 6 -3.31 -40.83 -19.65
N LEU A 7 -3.78 -40.69 -20.89
CA LEU A 7 -4.46 -39.49 -21.35
C LEU A 7 -5.68 -39.15 -20.46
N LEU A 8 -6.39 -40.18 -19.97
CA LEU A 8 -7.53 -40.02 -19.07
C LEU A 8 -7.10 -39.44 -17.72
N GLU A 9 -5.99 -39.90 -17.16
CA GLU A 9 -5.47 -39.44 -15.86
C GLU A 9 -5.04 -37.96 -15.96
N LEU A 10 -4.43 -37.57 -17.07
CA LEU A 10 -4.05 -36.19 -17.32
C LEU A 10 -5.28 -35.26 -17.42
N ILE A 11 -6.33 -35.68 -18.14
CA ILE A 11 -7.55 -34.88 -18.27
C ILE A 11 -8.23 -34.73 -16.90
N PHE A 12 -8.34 -35.81 -16.12
CA PHE A 12 -8.97 -35.75 -14.80
C PHE A 12 -8.20 -34.83 -13.84
N ALA A 13 -6.85 -34.89 -13.88
CA ALA A 13 -6.01 -33.99 -13.09
C ALA A 13 -6.25 -32.51 -13.44
N ILE A 14 -6.30 -32.17 -14.74
CA ILE A 14 -6.53 -30.78 -15.17
C ILE A 14 -7.93 -30.30 -14.77
N VAL A 15 -8.96 -31.14 -14.88
CA VAL A 15 -10.33 -30.79 -14.47
C VAL A 15 -10.39 -30.49 -12.98
N ILE A 16 -9.78 -31.32 -12.13
CA ILE A 16 -9.74 -31.08 -10.68
C ILE A 16 -8.99 -29.78 -10.37
N LEU A 17 -7.81 -29.57 -10.98
CA LEU A 17 -7.04 -28.34 -10.80
C LEU A 17 -7.83 -27.10 -11.21
N GLY A 18 -8.61 -27.19 -12.29
CA GLY A 18 -9.48 -26.11 -12.76
C GLY A 18 -10.56 -25.73 -11.74
N ILE A 19 -11.22 -26.73 -11.13
CA ILE A 19 -12.25 -26.49 -10.10
C ILE A 19 -11.61 -25.82 -8.89
N ILE A 20 -10.49 -26.34 -8.38
CA ILE A 20 -9.81 -25.77 -7.21
C ILE A 20 -9.32 -24.34 -7.49
N ALA A 21 -8.73 -24.10 -8.66
CA ALA A 21 -8.21 -22.80 -9.05
C ALA A 21 -9.31 -21.72 -9.10
N SER A 22 -10.52 -22.08 -9.53
CA SER A 22 -11.66 -21.14 -9.61
C SER A 22 -12.02 -20.51 -8.26
N PHE A 23 -11.84 -21.23 -7.15
CA PHE A 23 -12.08 -20.72 -5.80
C PHE A 23 -10.81 -20.16 -5.15
N ALA A 24 -9.66 -20.79 -5.39
CA ALA A 24 -8.40 -20.42 -4.77
C ALA A 24 -7.86 -19.07 -5.28
N VAL A 25 -7.96 -18.81 -6.59
CA VAL A 25 -7.41 -17.58 -7.20
C VAL A 25 -8.10 -16.32 -6.69
N PRO A 26 -9.45 -16.21 -6.69
CA PRO A 26 -10.12 -15.03 -6.13
C PRO A 26 -9.78 -14.81 -4.65
N LYS A 27 -9.71 -15.89 -3.86
CA LYS A 27 -9.39 -15.79 -2.44
C LYS A 27 -7.96 -15.35 -2.19
N TYR A 28 -7.02 -15.82 -3.00
CA TYR A 28 -5.62 -15.39 -2.95
C TYR A 28 -5.49 -13.90 -3.27
N LEU A 29 -6.17 -13.40 -4.31
CA LEU A 29 -6.16 -11.98 -4.66
C LEU A 29 -6.72 -11.11 -3.54
N GLU A 30 -7.85 -11.50 -2.94
CA GLU A 30 -8.43 -10.78 -1.80
C GLU A 30 -7.47 -10.72 -0.60
N THR A 31 -6.78 -11.82 -0.32
CA THR A 31 -5.82 -11.93 0.78
C THR A 31 -4.59 -11.05 0.51
N LYS A 32 -4.09 -11.04 -0.73
CA LYS A 32 -2.98 -10.19 -1.17
C LYS A 32 -3.33 -8.71 -1.01
N ASP A 33 -4.52 -8.30 -1.46
CA ASP A 33 -4.97 -6.91 -1.36
C ASP A 33 -5.16 -6.48 0.10
N SER A 34 -5.68 -7.36 0.95
CA SER A 34 -5.83 -7.10 2.38
C SER A 34 -4.46 -6.95 3.09
N ALA A 35 -3.48 -7.78 2.73
CA ALA A 35 -2.13 -7.68 3.25
C ALA A 35 -1.42 -6.39 2.79
N LEU A 36 -1.64 -6.00 1.53
CA LEU A 36 -1.12 -4.75 0.98
C LEU A 36 -1.73 -3.54 1.72
N ALA A 37 -3.06 -3.52 1.91
CA ALA A 37 -3.73 -2.44 2.65
C ALA A 37 -3.20 -2.31 4.09
N SER A 38 -2.97 -3.43 4.79
CA SER A 38 -2.38 -3.43 6.13
C SER A 38 -0.93 -2.93 6.13
N THR A 39 -0.16 -3.24 5.10
CA THR A 39 1.22 -2.76 4.94
C THR A 39 1.24 -1.26 4.72
N ILE A 40 0.42 -0.76 3.78
CA ILE A 40 0.28 0.67 3.49
C ILE A 40 -0.12 1.43 4.77
N LYS A 41 -1.09 0.93 5.54
CA LYS A 41 -1.49 1.55 6.82
C LYS A 41 -0.33 1.65 7.81
N ARG A 42 0.46 0.59 7.96
CA ARG A 42 1.63 0.59 8.85
C ARG A 42 2.69 1.57 8.36
N ASP A 43 2.95 1.59 7.05
CA ASP A 43 3.94 2.46 6.44
C ASP A 43 3.55 3.94 6.60
N VAL A 44 2.27 4.30 6.37
CA VAL A 44 1.76 5.67 6.59
C VAL A 44 1.94 6.11 8.04
N ASN A 45 1.55 5.27 9.01
CA ASN A 45 1.69 5.61 10.42
C ASN A 45 3.17 5.77 10.82
N THR A 46 4.03 4.88 10.34
CA THR A 46 5.48 4.97 10.56
C THR A 46 6.02 6.25 9.95
N ALA A 47 5.61 6.57 8.72
CA ALA A 47 6.08 7.74 8.00
C ALA A 47 5.68 9.05 8.72
N ILE A 48 4.42 9.17 9.16
CA ILE A 48 3.95 10.32 9.94
C ILE A 48 4.81 10.49 11.20
N ASN A 49 5.00 9.43 11.98
CA ASN A 49 5.77 9.48 13.22
C ASN A 49 7.24 9.84 12.98
N SER A 50 7.85 9.27 11.92
CA SER A 50 9.24 9.55 11.54
C SER A 50 9.43 11.00 11.10
N ILE A 51 8.52 11.53 10.27
CA ILE A 51 8.56 12.94 9.82
C ILE A 51 8.39 13.88 11.01
N GLN A 52 7.41 13.62 11.89
CA GLN A 52 7.19 14.43 13.10
C GLN A 52 8.42 14.42 14.01
N SER A 53 8.99 13.24 14.26
CA SER A 53 10.17 13.10 15.12
C SER A 53 11.40 13.80 14.52
N TYR A 54 11.61 13.67 13.21
CA TYR A 54 12.73 14.32 12.53
C TYR A 54 12.59 15.85 12.55
N TYR A 55 11.39 16.37 12.29
CA TYR A 55 11.13 17.80 12.30
C TYR A 55 11.32 18.40 13.70
N LEU A 56 10.88 17.72 14.77
CA LEU A 56 11.09 18.18 16.14
C LEU A 56 12.57 18.35 16.51
N LEU A 57 13.46 17.52 15.95
CA LEU A 57 14.90 17.56 16.24
C LEU A 57 15.66 18.55 15.35
N ASN A 58 15.29 18.67 14.08
CA ASN A 58 16.06 19.42 13.07
C ASN A 58 15.41 20.75 12.65
N GLN A 59 14.13 20.98 13.01
CA GLN A 59 13.30 22.13 12.62
C GLN A 59 13.21 22.36 11.10
N LYS A 60 13.56 21.34 10.31
CA LYS A 60 13.62 21.38 8.85
C LYS A 60 13.28 20.01 8.30
N ILE A 61 12.68 19.99 7.12
CA ILE A 61 12.57 18.79 6.29
C ILE A 61 12.61 19.23 4.83
N ASP A 62 13.63 18.78 4.11
CA ASP A 62 13.78 19.00 2.66
C ASP A 62 13.36 17.75 1.89
N LYS A 63 13.69 16.57 2.43
CA LYS A 63 13.33 15.29 1.83
C LYS A 63 12.75 14.31 2.85
N LEU A 64 11.79 13.50 2.42
CA LEU A 64 11.27 12.39 3.22
C LEU A 64 12.36 11.36 3.56
N SER A 65 13.34 11.18 2.67
CA SER A 65 14.49 10.29 2.87
C SER A 65 15.39 10.68 4.05
N ASP A 66 15.35 11.94 4.48
CA ASP A 66 16.15 12.40 5.62
C ASP A 66 15.61 11.86 6.95
N SER A 67 14.31 11.51 6.97
CA SER A 67 13.59 11.06 8.17
C SER A 67 13.43 9.54 8.27
N MET A 68 13.49 8.81 7.15
CA MET A 68 13.24 7.37 7.12
C MET A 68 13.83 6.68 5.88
N ASN A 69 14.02 5.37 5.97
CA ASN A 69 14.36 4.53 4.82
C ASN A 69 13.10 4.23 4.02
N LEU A 70 13.05 4.70 2.78
CA LEU A 70 11.91 4.52 1.89
C LEU A 70 12.21 3.39 0.89
N ASN A 71 11.22 2.52 0.68
CA ASN A 71 11.26 1.54 -0.40
C ASN A 71 10.32 1.98 -1.52
N ASP A 72 10.70 1.68 -2.76
CA ASP A 72 9.92 2.00 -3.95
C ASP A 72 8.96 0.87 -4.34
N VAL A 73 8.77 -0.16 -3.51
CA VAL A 73 7.99 -1.35 -3.87
C VAL A 73 6.52 -0.98 -4.03
N ASN A 74 5.95 -0.34 -3.01
CA ASN A 74 4.53 0.07 -2.98
C ASN A 74 4.33 1.59 -3.21
N TRP A 75 5.42 2.35 -3.19
CA TRP A 75 5.39 3.81 -3.11
C TRP A 75 6.12 4.45 -4.28
N THR A 76 5.59 5.57 -4.75
CA THR A 76 6.27 6.54 -5.62
C THR A 76 6.66 7.73 -4.74
N ILE A 77 7.96 7.99 -4.63
CA ILE A 77 8.52 8.96 -3.70
C ILE A 77 9.06 10.14 -4.50
N GLU A 78 8.61 11.33 -4.12
CA GLU A 78 9.17 12.62 -4.46
C GLU A 78 9.76 13.23 -3.18
N ASP A 79 10.46 14.37 -3.28
CA ASP A 79 11.19 14.96 -2.16
C ASP A 79 10.30 15.13 -0.91
N LEU A 80 9.08 15.66 -1.04
CA LEU A 80 8.15 15.87 0.10
C LEU A 80 6.83 15.12 -0.01
N LYS A 81 6.72 14.20 -0.97
CA LYS A 81 5.47 13.49 -1.27
C LYS A 81 5.71 12.00 -1.49
N MET A 82 4.87 11.18 -0.89
CA MET A 82 4.87 9.74 -1.07
C MET A 82 3.48 9.30 -1.52
N SER A 83 3.35 8.82 -2.74
CA SER A 83 2.09 8.37 -3.33
C SER A 83 2.07 6.86 -3.47
N ASP A 84 0.95 6.22 -3.12
CA ASP A 84 0.78 4.79 -3.37
C ASP A 84 0.73 4.52 -4.87
N LYS A 85 1.37 3.44 -5.33
CA LYS A 85 1.39 3.05 -6.75
C LYS A 85 0.01 2.71 -7.32
N ASN A 86 -0.93 2.27 -6.48
CA ASN A 86 -2.31 2.07 -6.90
C ASN A 86 -3.09 3.39 -7.00
N SER A 87 -2.41 4.52 -6.72
CA SER A 87 -2.96 5.87 -6.75
C SER A 87 -4.23 6.00 -5.89
N CYS A 88 -4.29 5.27 -4.78
CA CYS A 88 -5.39 5.31 -3.82
C CYS A 88 -5.17 6.36 -2.72
N LEU A 89 -3.92 6.74 -2.44
CA LEU A 89 -3.59 7.74 -1.43
C LEU A 89 -2.22 8.39 -1.69
N SER A 90 -2.01 9.55 -1.07
CA SER A 90 -0.72 10.24 -1.02
C SER A 90 -0.51 10.90 0.33
N LEU A 91 0.72 10.87 0.81
CA LEU A 91 1.19 11.60 1.98
C LEU A 91 2.10 12.73 1.51
N GLU A 92 1.82 13.97 1.89
CA GLU A 92 2.58 15.14 1.44
C GLU A 92 2.88 16.06 2.62
N VAL A 93 4.13 16.55 2.71
CA VAL A 93 4.49 17.59 3.67
C VAL A 93 4.33 18.95 3.01
N LYS A 94 3.31 19.71 3.44
CA LYS A 94 3.05 21.07 2.97
C LYS A 94 3.55 22.09 3.97
N THR A 95 3.85 23.28 3.47
CA THR A 95 4.16 24.45 4.29
C THR A 95 3.13 25.53 3.96
N THR A 96 2.29 25.88 4.91
CA THR A 96 1.27 26.93 4.76
C THR A 96 1.56 27.98 5.81
N ASP A 97 1.84 29.22 5.39
CA ASP A 97 2.07 30.37 6.27
C ASP A 97 3.16 30.15 7.35
N GLY A 98 4.20 29.39 7.01
CA GLY A 98 5.33 29.09 7.91
C GLY A 98 5.11 27.87 8.82
N ILE A 99 3.90 27.31 8.86
CA ILE A 99 3.58 26.08 9.59
C ILE A 99 3.73 24.90 8.62
N LYS A 100 4.46 23.86 9.03
CA LYS A 100 4.55 22.62 8.27
C LYS A 100 3.44 21.66 8.72
N THR A 101 2.80 21.01 7.75
CA THR A 101 1.74 20.02 8.01
C THR A 101 1.95 18.80 7.15
N ILE A 102 1.67 17.62 7.69
CA ILE A 102 1.58 16.38 6.93
C ILE A 102 0.13 16.18 6.50
N GLU A 103 -0.13 16.20 5.20
CA GLU A 103 -1.43 15.87 4.64
C GLU A 103 -1.43 14.44 4.11
N LEU A 104 -2.27 13.59 4.69
CA LEU A 104 -2.68 12.33 4.10
C LEU A 104 -3.93 12.59 3.28
N ALA A 105 -3.85 12.42 1.96
CA ALA A 105 -4.98 12.47 1.05
C ALA A 105 -5.34 11.04 0.60
N VAL A 106 -6.57 10.62 0.83
CA VAL A 106 -7.10 9.32 0.36
C VAL A 106 -8.12 9.59 -0.73
N ASP A 107 -7.94 8.95 -1.90
CA ASP A 107 -8.84 9.05 -3.03
C ASP A 107 -10.14 8.26 -2.72
N THR A 108 -11.26 8.99 -2.67
CA THR A 108 -12.59 8.42 -2.40
C THR A 108 -13.37 8.11 -3.68
N THR A 109 -12.88 8.57 -4.83
CA THR A 109 -13.54 8.42 -6.13
C THR A 109 -13.19 7.10 -6.81
N LYS A 110 -12.04 6.50 -6.46
CA LYS A 110 -11.60 5.21 -7.00
C LYS A 110 -12.16 4.04 -6.21
N ASP A 111 -12.91 3.20 -6.92
CA ASP A 111 -13.63 2.05 -6.36
C ASP A 111 -13.00 0.69 -6.67
N THR A 112 -11.70 0.67 -6.96
CA THR A 112 -10.93 -0.57 -7.08
C THR A 112 -10.95 -1.34 -5.75
N THR A 113 -10.83 -2.66 -5.83
CA THR A 113 -10.85 -3.54 -4.64
C THR A 113 -9.82 -3.12 -3.61
N ILE A 114 -8.62 -2.74 -4.05
CA ILE A 114 -7.54 -2.29 -3.16
C ILE A 114 -7.83 -0.94 -2.49
N CYS A 115 -8.34 0.07 -3.22
CA CYS A 115 -8.65 1.37 -2.62
C CYS A 115 -9.80 1.26 -1.60
N LYS A 116 -10.75 0.35 -1.81
CA LYS A 116 -11.79 0.02 -0.81
C LYS A 116 -11.18 -0.59 0.45
N LYS A 117 -10.33 -1.63 0.31
CA LYS A 117 -9.65 -2.27 1.45
C LYS A 117 -8.75 -1.30 2.22
N ILE A 118 -8.10 -0.35 1.55
CA ILE A 118 -7.31 0.72 2.19
C ILE A 118 -8.22 1.63 3.05
N ARG A 119 -9.39 2.03 2.53
CA ARG A 119 -10.37 2.83 3.28
C ARG A 119 -10.95 2.03 4.47
N ASP A 120 -11.29 0.76 4.25
CA ASP A 120 -11.79 -0.15 5.29
C ASP A 120 -10.75 -0.42 6.38
N ALA A 121 -9.46 -0.33 6.05
CA ALA A 121 -8.38 -0.40 7.03
C ALA A 121 -8.35 0.83 7.97
N GLY A 122 -9.15 1.87 7.72
CA GLY A 122 -9.28 3.06 8.55
C GLY A 122 -8.36 4.22 8.15
N LEU A 123 -7.78 4.17 6.95
CA LEU A 123 -7.06 5.30 6.38
C LEU A 123 -8.07 6.28 5.77
N VAL A 124 -8.07 7.50 6.27
CA VAL A 124 -8.93 8.59 5.81
C VAL A 124 -8.11 9.85 5.66
N THR A 125 -8.57 10.76 4.81
CA THR A 125 -7.90 12.05 4.60
C THR A 125 -7.78 12.80 5.93
N LYS A 126 -6.56 13.11 6.34
CA LYS A 126 -6.23 13.80 7.61
C LYS A 126 -5.02 14.69 7.43
N SER A 127 -5.04 15.82 8.13
CA SER A 127 -3.86 16.69 8.27
C SER A 127 -3.30 16.55 9.68
N TYR A 128 -1.98 16.54 9.80
CA TYR A 128 -1.24 16.48 11.05
C TYR A 128 -0.29 17.66 11.11
N GLU A 129 -0.36 18.45 12.17
CA GLU A 129 0.56 19.57 12.37
C GLU A 129 1.96 19.05 12.76
N LEU A 130 2.97 19.67 12.18
CA LEU A 130 4.38 19.55 12.56
C LEU A 130 4.71 20.78 13.39
N TYR A 131 4.24 20.80 14.65
CA TYR A 131 4.45 21.83 15.69
C TYR A 131 4.88 23.24 15.24
#